data_AF-A0A9N7QBS1-F1
#
_entry.id   AF-A0A9N7QBS1-F1
#
_cell.length_a   1.000
_cell.length_b   1.000
_cell.length_c   1.000
_cell.angle_alpha   90.00
_cell.angle_beta   90.00
_cell.angle_gamma   90.00
#
_symmetry.space_group_name_H-M   'P 1'
#
loop_
_entity.id
_entity.type
_entity.pdbx_description
1 polymer ?
#
loop_
_entity_poly.entity_id
_entity_poly.type
_entity_poly.pdbx_seq_one_letter_code
_entity_poly.pdbx_strand_id
1 'polypeptide(L)'
;MAHAQLIVNDAYVTSHGGASTTISGTFTCPNNTTPAIIISTSKPVTITNSYLRGASDLISALGANPINLTVTNTVGYGTNPNSNGASKGYFVNAGYVAKLVVQGCYLEGTAYGIKANQYNGTRNGDNTINISNNRMHNIDGRYSNGSGGYQTSGLGSPHAIQIQDVHGVPNALIAWNEIIGEPYNSYDTDVINFTRFSGTSGSHVNCTYNYIQGQYAPDPIHQGNAGVGILTDGAGGDSFSDSCAYIDITNNQVVNGSNCAFGIAEGHDNGLYWNRAISSGKVPGTTNTIQASNVGIYISPQSGQPQPPFGNNTAQNNTSSWINAGGADNSFFLNTGYVNSFNNGGIGHNATVADEANEYVTWQQRTKNSNIRIGSSFLPDGLYKITAKTSGDALDCYAYGSGNNTPIQLWPYSGSNNQKWWLHNLGNGYYSIRTYDPSMPGNIGRSLDATGCSGADGTVIQLYDYSGAGCQQWSITQTSGSFCSIATSNAKSDGSHDVLDGNGCTGADGTRISLWSWGGGSCQQEWNFTLVQ
;
A
#
# COMPACT_ATOMS: atom_id res chain seq x y z
N MET A 1 19.93 27.11 24.95
CA MET A 1 19.42 25.75 24.69
C MET A 1 17.90 25.84 24.69
N ALA A 2 17.29 25.97 23.52
CA ALA A 2 15.84 25.97 23.38
C ALA A 2 15.40 24.50 23.26
N HIS A 3 14.53 24.08 24.18
CA HIS A 3 14.03 22.71 24.27
C HIS A 3 13.01 22.49 23.13
N ALA A 4 13.29 21.54 22.24
CA ALA A 4 12.34 21.13 21.20
C ALA A 4 11.23 20.29 21.85
N GLN A 5 10.01 20.81 21.85
CA GLN A 5 8.82 20.18 22.39
C GLN A 5 8.08 19.47 21.26
N LEU A 6 7.84 18.16 21.41
CA LEU A 6 7.08 17.31 20.51
C LEU A 6 5.59 17.38 20.89
N ILE A 7 4.68 17.64 19.94
CA ILE A 7 3.22 17.68 20.18
C ILE A 7 2.57 16.50 19.43
N VAL A 8 1.94 15.60 20.20
CA VAL A 8 1.10 14.50 19.70
C VAL A 8 -0.16 14.47 20.58
N ASN A 9 -1.35 14.49 20.00
CA ASN A 9 -2.60 14.40 20.76
C ASN A 9 -2.82 12.93 21.18
N ASP A 10 -2.89 12.73 22.51
CA ASP A 10 -3.13 11.50 23.29
C ASP A 10 -2.05 10.41 23.41
N ALA A 11 -0.79 10.68 23.05
CA ALA A 11 0.36 9.94 23.62
C ALA A 11 1.66 10.77 23.58
N TYR A 12 2.09 11.25 24.75
CA TYR A 12 3.32 12.01 24.95
C TYR A 12 4.56 11.14 24.69
N VAL A 13 5.40 11.52 23.71
CA VAL A 13 6.75 10.96 23.63
C VAL A 13 7.76 12.08 23.86
N THR A 14 8.30 12.12 25.08
CA THR A 14 9.47 12.95 25.39
C THR A 14 10.72 12.09 25.24
N SER A 15 11.69 12.50 24.41
CA SER A 15 13.07 12.07 24.59
C SER A 15 13.80 13.13 25.43
N HIS A 16 13.86 12.88 26.73
CA HIS A 16 14.83 13.57 27.58
C HIS A 16 16.19 12.88 27.37
N GLY A 17 17.13 13.58 26.72
CA GLY A 17 18.52 13.12 26.56
C GLY A 17 18.86 12.59 25.16
N GLY A 18 20.16 12.35 24.91
CA GLY A 18 20.74 12.09 23.58
C GLY A 18 20.37 10.78 22.87
N ALA A 19 19.25 10.13 23.18
CA ALA A 19 18.85 8.82 22.65
C ALA A 19 17.82 8.89 21.51
N SER A 20 17.78 7.84 20.68
CA SER A 20 16.76 7.58 19.65
C SER A 20 15.38 7.31 20.26
N THR A 21 14.30 7.60 19.51
CA THR A 21 12.92 7.40 19.96
C THR A 21 12.22 6.30 19.15
N THR A 22 11.51 5.38 19.80
CA THR A 22 10.65 4.37 19.14
C THR A 22 9.19 4.58 19.55
N ILE A 23 8.27 4.52 18.59
CA ILE A 23 6.83 4.77 18.73
C ILE A 23 6.08 3.58 18.14
N SER A 24 5.07 3.09 18.87
CA SER A 24 4.12 2.06 18.41
C SER A 24 2.74 2.33 18.98
N GLY A 25 1.69 2.01 18.24
CA GLY A 25 0.31 2.13 18.73
C GLY A 25 -0.65 2.61 17.66
N THR A 26 -1.79 3.13 18.07
CA THR A 26 -2.81 3.65 17.16
C THR A 26 -2.94 5.15 17.28
N PHE A 27 -2.98 5.82 16.13
CA PHE A 27 -3.06 7.28 16.04
C PHE A 27 -4.11 7.69 15.01
N THR A 28 -4.92 8.68 15.37
CA THR A 28 -5.96 9.22 14.47
C THR A 28 -5.74 10.71 14.26
N CYS A 29 -5.90 11.21 13.04
CA CYS A 29 -5.91 12.66 12.79
C CYS A 29 -7.07 13.29 13.58
N PRO A 30 -6.84 14.29 14.44
CA PRO A 30 -7.92 14.94 15.21
C PRO A 30 -8.95 15.66 14.34
N ASN A 31 -8.55 16.09 13.14
CA ASN A 31 -9.36 16.79 12.16
C ASN A 31 -8.69 16.66 10.77
N ASN A 32 -9.18 17.37 9.76
CA ASN A 32 -8.66 17.32 8.40
C ASN A 32 -7.43 18.21 8.11
N THR A 33 -6.88 18.90 9.12
CA THR A 33 -5.69 19.76 8.98
C THR A 33 -4.56 19.42 9.95
N THR A 34 -4.82 18.60 10.96
CA THR A 34 -3.85 18.18 11.98
C THR A 34 -3.37 16.74 11.71
N PRO A 35 -2.05 16.52 11.55
CA PRO A 35 -1.50 15.20 11.36
C PRO A 35 -1.73 14.25 12.55
N ALA A 36 -1.72 12.93 12.31
CA ALA A 36 -1.81 11.95 13.41
C ALA A 36 -0.51 11.89 14.23
N ILE A 37 0.65 11.97 13.57
CA ILE A 37 1.97 12.06 14.22
C ILE A 37 2.76 13.23 13.61
N ILE A 38 3.38 14.06 14.46
CA ILE A 38 4.25 15.16 14.05
C ILE A 38 5.67 14.91 14.58
N ILE A 39 6.67 14.91 13.68
CA ILE A 39 8.09 14.78 14.00
C ILE A 39 8.76 16.15 13.95
N SER A 40 9.27 16.61 15.09
CA SER A 40 9.95 17.91 15.24
C SER A 40 11.34 17.79 15.88
N THR A 41 12.05 16.69 15.60
CA THR A 41 13.41 16.43 16.10
C THR A 41 14.31 15.89 14.99
N SER A 42 15.60 16.23 15.06
CA SER A 42 16.63 15.68 14.17
C SER A 42 17.27 14.39 14.71
N LYS A 43 16.87 13.97 15.92
CA LYS A 43 17.28 12.67 16.47
C LYS A 43 16.56 11.53 15.72
N PRO A 44 17.17 10.34 15.62
CA PRO A 44 16.52 9.20 14.97
C PRO A 44 15.18 8.86 15.63
N VAL A 45 14.13 8.76 14.82
CA VAL A 45 12.79 8.30 15.24
C VAL A 45 12.42 7.05 14.46
N THR A 46 11.92 6.05 15.17
CA THR A 46 11.33 4.83 14.61
C THR A 46 9.85 4.77 14.95
N ILE A 47 8.98 4.66 13.96
CA ILE A 47 7.57 4.33 14.13
C ILE A 47 7.40 2.88 13.66
N THR A 48 6.92 2.00 14.53
CA THR A 48 6.80 0.59 14.19
C THR A 48 5.56 -0.04 14.77
N ASN A 49 5.01 -1.05 14.10
CA ASN A 49 3.86 -1.81 14.59
C ASN A 49 2.67 -0.89 14.92
N SER A 50 2.42 0.11 14.08
CA SER A 50 1.42 1.13 14.34
C SER A 50 0.24 1.05 13.37
N TYR A 51 -0.89 1.64 13.77
CA TYR A 51 -2.07 1.85 12.93
C TYR A 51 -2.44 3.32 12.92
N LEU A 52 -2.52 3.92 11.73
CA LEU A 52 -2.81 5.33 11.58
C LEU A 52 -4.03 5.53 10.68
N ARG A 53 -4.89 6.50 11.01
CA ARG A 53 -6.07 6.80 10.22
C ARG A 53 -6.43 8.28 10.27
N GLY A 54 -6.88 8.86 9.16
CA GLY A 54 -7.51 10.17 9.20
C GLY A 54 -7.46 10.97 7.90
N ALA A 55 -7.96 12.20 7.98
CA ALA A 55 -8.20 13.08 6.84
C ALA A 55 -7.08 14.10 6.58
N SER A 56 -5.95 14.00 7.29
CA SER A 56 -4.76 14.83 7.12
C SER A 56 -3.52 13.93 6.95
N ASP A 57 -2.32 14.49 7.06
CA ASP A 57 -1.09 13.69 7.02
C ASP A 57 -1.11 12.67 8.17
N LEU A 58 -0.84 11.40 7.89
CA LEU A 58 -0.74 10.41 8.95
C LEU A 58 0.57 10.63 9.73
N ILE A 59 1.67 10.83 9.01
CA ILE A 59 2.98 11.16 9.60
C ILE A 59 3.54 12.40 8.92
N SER A 60 3.61 13.51 9.65
CA SER A 60 4.27 14.74 9.20
C SER A 60 5.66 14.85 9.82
N ALA A 61 6.69 14.79 9.00
CA ALA A 61 8.09 14.95 9.39
C ALA A 61 8.70 16.18 8.73
N LEU A 62 8.13 17.34 9.05
CA LEU A 62 8.54 18.65 8.51
C LEU A 62 9.12 19.57 9.60
N GLY A 63 9.04 19.18 10.88
CA GLY A 63 9.36 20.05 12.01
C GLY A 63 10.83 20.08 12.42
N ALA A 64 11.73 19.44 11.67
CA ALA A 64 13.15 19.41 11.97
C ALA A 64 14.01 19.37 10.72
N ASN A 65 15.28 19.72 10.89
CA ASN A 65 16.28 19.69 9.84
C ASN A 65 17.65 19.28 10.45
N PRO A 66 18.25 18.15 10.05
CA PRO A 66 17.69 17.16 9.12
C PRO A 66 16.66 16.23 9.78
N ILE A 67 15.90 15.49 8.96
CA ILE A 67 15.01 14.40 9.40
C ILE A 67 15.71 13.04 9.31
N ASN A 68 15.58 12.23 10.38
CA ASN A 68 16.01 10.84 10.43
C ASN A 68 14.85 9.96 10.91
N LEU A 69 14.13 9.38 9.95
CA LEU A 69 12.87 8.67 10.21
C LEU A 69 12.93 7.25 9.67
N THR A 70 12.50 6.30 10.49
CA THR A 70 12.21 4.92 10.11
C THR A 70 10.74 4.63 10.42
N VAL A 71 10.00 4.11 9.45
CA VAL A 71 8.61 3.67 9.60
C VAL A 71 8.53 2.23 9.12
N THR A 72 8.21 1.31 10.02
CA THR A 72 8.19 -0.13 9.72
C THR A 72 6.88 -0.77 10.14
N ASN A 73 6.43 -1.79 9.43
CA ASN A 73 5.31 -2.63 9.85
C ASN A 73 4.07 -1.85 10.33
N THR A 74 3.73 -0.79 9.59
CA THR A 74 2.73 0.19 10.01
C THR A 74 1.63 0.30 8.95
N VAL A 75 0.39 0.41 9.41
CA VAL A 75 -0.81 0.52 8.59
C VAL A 75 -1.29 1.98 8.56
N GLY A 76 -1.68 2.50 7.41
CA GLY A 76 -2.20 3.85 7.24
C GLY A 76 -3.46 3.93 6.38
N TYR A 77 -4.50 4.60 6.86
CA TYR A 77 -5.74 4.84 6.12
C TYR A 77 -6.05 6.32 5.97
N GLY A 78 -6.03 6.82 4.73
CA GLY A 78 -6.55 8.14 4.39
C GLY A 78 -8.08 8.15 4.33
N THR A 79 -8.74 9.05 5.04
CA THR A 79 -10.20 9.17 5.06
C THR A 79 -10.67 10.44 4.37
N ASN A 80 -11.79 10.39 3.65
CA ASN A 80 -12.40 11.57 3.05
C ASN A 80 -12.60 12.70 4.09
N PRO A 81 -12.04 13.91 3.88
CA PRO A 81 -12.19 15.04 4.78
C PRO A 81 -13.63 15.54 4.96
N ASN A 82 -14.55 15.16 4.07
CA ASN A 82 -15.93 15.63 4.01
C ASN A 82 -16.05 17.16 4.04
N SER A 83 -15.07 17.83 3.45
CA SER A 83 -15.02 19.28 3.26
C SER A 83 -14.78 19.56 1.78
N ASN A 84 -15.64 20.36 1.14
CA ASN A 84 -15.58 20.54 -0.31
C ASN A 84 -14.24 21.19 -0.73
N GLY A 85 -13.56 20.58 -1.70
CA GLY A 85 -12.24 21.00 -2.20
C GLY A 85 -11.06 20.61 -1.30
N ALA A 86 -11.29 19.97 -0.15
CA ALA A 86 -10.21 19.49 0.71
C ALA A 86 -9.59 18.20 0.16
N SER A 87 -8.26 18.10 0.22
CA SER A 87 -7.53 16.86 -0.09
C SER A 87 -7.30 16.04 1.18
N LYS A 88 -7.06 14.73 1.00
CA LYS A 88 -6.49 13.86 2.04
C LYS A 88 -5.01 14.19 2.21
N GLY A 89 -4.37 13.69 3.27
CA GLY A 89 -2.94 13.88 3.49
C GLY A 89 -2.06 12.77 2.93
N TYR A 90 -0.78 12.83 3.32
CA TYR A 90 0.25 11.83 3.04
C TYR A 90 0.20 10.67 4.06
N PHE A 91 0.65 9.46 3.67
CA PHE A 91 1.05 8.46 4.68
C PHE A 91 2.29 8.94 5.43
N VAL A 92 3.33 9.35 4.70
CA VAL A 92 4.54 10.00 5.25
C VAL A 92 4.88 11.24 4.41
N ASN A 93 4.97 12.40 5.05
CA ASN A 93 5.43 13.65 4.45
C ASN A 93 6.73 14.10 5.12
N ALA A 94 7.89 13.80 4.51
CA ALA A 94 9.19 14.10 5.09
C ALA A 94 9.95 15.16 4.27
N GLY A 95 10.43 16.19 4.95
CA GLY A 95 11.24 17.29 4.40
C GLY A 95 12.63 17.34 5.03
N TYR A 96 13.61 17.94 4.34
CA TYR A 96 15.00 18.06 4.82
C TYR A 96 15.59 16.71 5.27
N VAL A 97 15.35 15.66 4.49
CA VAL A 97 15.67 14.28 4.83
C VAL A 97 17.19 14.05 4.88
N ALA A 98 17.69 13.52 5.99
CA ALA A 98 18.98 12.83 6.02
C ALA A 98 18.79 11.33 5.83
N LYS A 99 17.79 10.75 6.48
CA LYS A 99 17.46 9.33 6.35
C LYS A 99 15.96 9.15 6.36
N LEU A 100 15.46 8.38 5.40
CA LEU A 100 14.07 7.93 5.39
C LEU A 100 14.03 6.44 5.07
N VAL A 101 13.50 5.65 5.99
CA VAL A 101 13.20 4.23 5.77
C VAL A 101 11.70 4.06 5.93
N VAL A 102 11.01 3.57 4.92
CA VAL A 102 9.60 3.15 5.01
C VAL A 102 9.50 1.73 4.47
N GLN A 103 9.29 0.78 5.37
CA GLN A 103 9.44 -0.63 5.04
C GLN A 103 8.34 -1.54 5.60
N GLY A 104 7.78 -2.40 4.74
CA GLY A 104 6.78 -3.37 5.18
C GLY A 104 5.51 -2.71 5.70
N CYS A 105 5.13 -1.55 5.16
CA CYS A 105 3.94 -0.81 5.54
C CYS A 105 2.76 -1.14 4.61
N TYR A 106 1.55 -0.97 5.13
CA TYR A 106 0.33 -0.92 4.33
C TYR A 106 -0.21 0.51 4.32
N LEU A 107 -0.56 1.05 3.16
CA LEU A 107 -1.28 2.33 3.07
C LEU A 107 -2.41 2.26 2.06
N GLU A 108 -3.52 2.91 2.40
CA GLU A 108 -4.70 2.96 1.54
C GLU A 108 -5.41 4.31 1.60
N GLY A 109 -5.90 4.78 0.45
CA GLY A 109 -6.82 5.92 0.37
C GLY A 109 -6.20 7.28 0.65
N THR A 110 -4.92 7.38 1.05
CA THR A 110 -4.21 8.65 1.21
C THR A 110 -4.13 9.40 -0.12
N ALA A 111 -4.05 10.74 -0.09
CA ALA A 111 -3.88 11.51 -1.33
C ALA A 111 -2.48 11.30 -1.91
N TYR A 112 -1.49 11.21 -1.02
CA TYR A 112 -0.12 10.91 -1.36
C TYR A 112 0.34 9.75 -0.49
N GLY A 113 1.20 8.87 -1.01
CA GLY A 113 1.77 7.82 -0.18
C GLY A 113 2.94 8.36 0.63
N ILE A 114 4.14 8.24 0.09
CA ILE A 114 5.40 8.56 0.77
C ILE A 114 6.13 9.67 0.03
N LYS A 115 6.42 10.78 0.73
CA LYS A 115 7.23 11.88 0.21
C LYS A 115 8.55 12.01 0.95
N ALA A 116 9.64 12.07 0.18
CA ALA A 116 10.95 12.52 0.63
C ALA A 116 11.31 13.78 -0.15
N ASN A 117 11.45 14.91 0.55
CA ASN A 117 11.75 16.19 -0.07
C ASN A 117 13.01 16.79 0.55
N GLN A 118 13.91 17.35 -0.29
CA GLN A 118 15.14 18.04 0.10
C GLN A 118 16.11 17.17 0.91
N TYR A 119 17.31 16.90 0.39
CA TYR A 119 18.32 16.11 1.13
C TYR A 119 19.24 16.97 2.01
N ASN A 120 19.35 16.65 3.30
CA ASN A 120 20.33 17.24 4.22
C ASN A 120 21.04 16.17 5.07
N GLY A 121 21.37 15.03 4.45
CA GLY A 121 22.18 13.97 5.05
C GLY A 121 23.65 14.00 4.62
N THR A 122 24.46 13.17 5.25
CA THR A 122 25.83 12.89 4.78
C THR A 122 25.79 11.97 3.57
N ARG A 123 26.80 12.05 2.69
CA ARG A 123 26.92 11.21 1.48
C ARG A 123 27.89 10.04 1.68
N ASN A 124 27.97 9.53 2.91
CA ASN A 124 28.90 8.49 3.32
C ASN A 124 28.27 7.07 3.33
N GLY A 125 26.99 6.94 2.99
CA GLY A 125 26.26 5.67 2.96
C GLY A 125 25.37 5.39 4.18
N ASP A 126 25.56 6.09 5.31
CA ASP A 126 24.78 5.88 6.55
C ASP A 126 23.38 6.51 6.49
N ASN A 127 23.26 7.54 5.66
CA ASN A 127 22.08 8.36 5.43
C ASN A 127 21.56 8.04 4.04
N THR A 128 20.47 7.28 3.96
CA THR A 128 19.90 6.81 2.69
C THR A 128 18.37 6.88 2.70
N ILE A 129 17.79 6.75 1.52
CA ILE A 129 16.37 6.61 1.28
C ILE A 129 16.08 5.15 0.94
N ASN A 130 15.28 4.48 1.77
CA ASN A 130 14.84 3.11 1.54
C ASN A 130 13.31 3.03 1.65
N ILE A 131 12.63 2.84 0.52
CA ILE A 131 11.19 2.64 0.46
C ILE A 131 10.96 1.25 -0.12
N SER A 132 10.72 0.27 0.74
CA SER A 132 10.66 -1.13 0.29
C SER A 132 9.60 -2.00 0.94
N ASN A 133 9.21 -3.05 0.23
CA ASN A 133 8.31 -4.09 0.72
C ASN A 133 6.93 -3.55 1.15
N ASN A 134 6.51 -2.39 0.65
CA ASN A 134 5.24 -1.78 1.05
C ASN A 134 4.10 -2.27 0.15
N ARG A 135 2.88 -2.27 0.71
CA ARG A 135 1.64 -2.45 -0.03
C ARG A 135 0.87 -1.13 -0.02
N MET A 136 0.55 -0.61 -1.20
CA MET A 136 -0.16 0.64 -1.39
C MET A 136 -1.40 0.38 -2.23
N HIS A 137 -2.56 0.75 -1.72
CA HIS A 137 -3.82 0.49 -2.40
C HIS A 137 -4.63 1.77 -2.56
N ASN A 138 -5.17 2.02 -3.74
CA ASN A 138 -6.05 3.14 -4.01
C ASN A 138 -5.55 4.49 -3.45
N ILE A 139 -4.30 4.84 -3.78
CA ILE A 139 -3.82 6.20 -3.56
C ILE A 139 -4.71 7.14 -4.39
N ASP A 140 -5.29 8.13 -3.74
CA ASP A 140 -6.41 8.88 -4.30
C ASP A 140 -6.35 10.34 -3.90
N GLY A 141 -5.71 11.14 -4.75
CA GLY A 141 -5.62 12.59 -4.56
C GLY A 141 -6.85 13.38 -4.99
N ARG A 142 -7.98 12.73 -5.33
CA ARG A 142 -9.21 13.47 -5.60
C ARG A 142 -9.62 14.27 -4.37
N TYR A 143 -10.07 15.50 -4.60
CA TYR A 143 -10.58 16.34 -3.54
C TYR A 143 -11.99 15.90 -3.15
N SER A 144 -12.32 16.08 -1.87
CA SER A 144 -13.66 15.84 -1.34
C SER A 144 -14.69 16.76 -2.00
N ASN A 145 -15.89 16.24 -2.25
CA ASN A 145 -17.03 17.05 -2.70
C ASN A 145 -17.86 17.63 -1.55
N GLY A 146 -17.49 17.36 -0.28
CA GLY A 146 -18.21 17.80 0.92
C GLY A 146 -19.42 16.95 1.31
N SER A 147 -19.73 15.90 0.56
CA SER A 147 -20.92 15.06 0.72
C SER A 147 -20.59 13.56 0.68
N GLY A 148 -19.43 13.16 1.21
CA GLY A 148 -18.98 11.76 1.23
C GLY A 148 -18.32 11.27 -0.06
N GLY A 149 -18.38 12.04 -1.15
CA GLY A 149 -17.79 11.68 -2.44
C GLY A 149 -16.55 12.51 -2.80
N TYR A 150 -16.15 12.40 -4.06
CA TYR A 150 -14.94 13.00 -4.61
C TYR A 150 -15.23 13.80 -5.88
N GLN A 151 -14.44 14.84 -6.11
CA GLN A 151 -14.43 15.62 -7.34
C GLN A 151 -13.72 14.83 -8.45
N THR A 152 -14.10 15.05 -9.71
CA THR A 152 -13.52 14.39 -10.89
C THR A 152 -12.73 15.33 -11.80
N SER A 153 -12.62 16.61 -11.43
CA SER A 153 -11.90 17.64 -12.17
C SER A 153 -11.30 18.69 -11.22
N GLY A 154 -10.34 19.48 -11.71
CA GLY A 154 -9.66 20.51 -10.90
C GLY A 154 -8.77 19.93 -9.79
N LEU A 155 -8.19 18.76 -10.04
CA LEU A 155 -7.46 17.98 -9.05
C LEU A 155 -5.98 18.35 -8.97
N GLY A 156 -5.33 17.91 -7.88
CA GLY A 156 -3.88 18.04 -7.69
C GLY A 156 -3.08 16.98 -8.45
N SER A 157 -1.79 16.83 -8.11
CA SER A 157 -0.88 15.84 -8.70
C SER A 157 -0.41 14.82 -7.64
N PRO A 158 -1.28 13.91 -7.21
CA PRO A 158 -0.94 12.87 -6.23
C PRO A 158 0.09 11.86 -6.76
N HIS A 159 0.90 11.34 -5.82
CA HIS A 159 1.91 10.31 -6.09
C HIS A 159 1.88 9.26 -4.98
N ALA A 160 2.08 7.98 -5.33
CA ALA A 160 2.25 6.92 -4.33
C ALA A 160 3.64 7.04 -3.67
N ILE A 161 4.68 7.33 -4.45
CA ILE A 161 6.02 7.67 -3.96
C ILE A 161 6.48 8.92 -4.70
N GLN A 162 6.87 9.95 -3.96
CA GLN A 162 7.51 11.15 -4.49
C GLN A 162 8.86 11.37 -3.82
N ILE A 163 9.92 11.41 -4.63
CA ILE A 163 11.25 11.83 -4.16
C ILE A 163 11.60 13.10 -4.94
N GLN A 164 11.83 14.17 -4.20
CA GLN A 164 12.01 15.49 -4.77
C GLN A 164 13.22 16.19 -4.15
N ASP A 165 14.09 16.80 -4.97
CA ASP A 165 15.22 17.61 -4.49
C ASP A 165 16.21 16.83 -3.61
N VAL A 166 16.50 15.57 -3.96
CA VAL A 166 17.35 14.66 -3.18
C VAL A 166 18.56 14.26 -4.02
N HIS A 167 19.75 14.81 -3.76
CA HIS A 167 20.87 14.67 -4.70
C HIS A 167 22.09 13.95 -4.11
N GLY A 168 22.73 13.10 -4.91
CA GLY A 168 23.99 12.46 -4.58
C GLY A 168 23.88 11.48 -3.44
N VAL A 169 22.78 10.73 -3.34
CA VAL A 169 22.50 9.82 -2.21
C VAL A 169 22.98 8.40 -2.55
N PRO A 170 24.06 7.91 -1.93
CA PRO A 170 24.48 6.53 -2.13
C PRO A 170 23.50 5.54 -1.49
N ASN A 171 23.42 4.34 -2.06
CA ASN A 171 22.65 3.20 -1.55
C ASN A 171 21.15 3.47 -1.41
N ALA A 172 20.59 4.39 -2.19
CA ALA A 172 19.14 4.60 -2.20
C ALA A 172 18.42 3.43 -2.87
N LEU A 173 17.32 2.99 -2.26
CA LEU A 173 16.58 1.78 -2.65
C LEU A 173 15.08 2.05 -2.67
N ILE A 174 14.45 1.79 -3.81
CA ILE A 174 13.00 1.81 -3.98
C ILE A 174 12.61 0.45 -4.56
N ALA A 175 12.23 -0.50 -3.69
CA ALA A 175 12.13 -1.89 -4.15
C ALA A 175 10.99 -2.70 -3.54
N TRP A 176 10.47 -3.65 -4.31
CA TRP A 176 9.44 -4.59 -3.85
C TRP A 176 8.20 -3.90 -3.29
N ASN A 177 7.81 -2.75 -3.82
CA ASN A 177 6.53 -2.14 -3.48
C ASN A 177 5.44 -2.70 -4.40
N GLU A 178 4.30 -3.10 -3.83
CA GLU A 178 3.07 -3.41 -4.55
C GLU A 178 2.16 -2.20 -4.49
N ILE A 179 1.84 -1.61 -5.64
CA ILE A 179 1.01 -0.42 -5.75
C ILE A 179 -0.15 -0.75 -6.70
N ILE A 180 -1.37 -0.76 -6.17
CA ILE A 180 -2.58 -1.12 -6.92
C ILE A 180 -3.60 0.00 -6.79
N GLY A 181 -3.87 0.67 -7.89
CA GLY A 181 -5.01 1.57 -8.06
C GLY A 181 -6.13 0.86 -8.83
N GLU A 182 -7.37 1.00 -8.37
CA GLU A 182 -8.56 0.51 -9.06
C GLU A 182 -9.23 1.65 -9.84
N PRO A 183 -9.85 1.36 -11.00
CA PRO A 183 -10.62 2.34 -11.76
C PRO A 183 -11.69 2.99 -10.88
N TYR A 184 -11.87 4.30 -11.01
CA TYR A 184 -12.86 5.11 -10.27
C TYR A 184 -12.68 5.16 -8.74
N ASN A 185 -11.78 4.38 -8.14
CA ASN A 185 -11.50 4.37 -6.70
C ASN A 185 -10.17 5.04 -6.36
N SER A 186 -9.28 5.19 -7.34
CA SER A 186 -7.96 5.79 -7.22
C SER A 186 -7.79 7.01 -8.13
N TYR A 187 -6.81 7.84 -7.78
CA TYR A 187 -6.28 8.88 -8.64
C TYR A 187 -4.88 9.21 -8.17
N ASP A 188 -3.91 8.65 -8.88
CA ASP A 188 -2.50 8.97 -8.85
C ASP A 188 -2.10 9.49 -10.23
N THR A 189 -1.27 10.54 -10.23
CA THR A 189 -0.66 11.03 -11.46
C THR A 189 0.53 10.14 -11.77
N ASP A 190 1.73 10.55 -11.37
CA ASP A 190 2.89 9.68 -11.47
C ASP A 190 2.97 8.79 -10.23
N VAL A 191 3.00 7.48 -10.40
CA VAL A 191 2.92 6.55 -9.27
C VAL A 191 4.21 6.63 -8.45
N ILE A 192 5.36 6.44 -9.10
CA ILE A 192 6.69 6.69 -8.53
C ILE A 192 7.34 7.85 -9.30
N ASN A 193 7.36 9.02 -8.68
CA ASN A 193 7.95 10.23 -9.25
C ASN A 193 9.32 10.53 -8.62
N PHE A 194 10.33 10.63 -9.48
CA PHE A 194 11.66 11.11 -9.14
C PHE A 194 11.86 12.47 -9.78
N THR A 195 11.71 13.54 -9.01
CA THR A 195 11.98 14.91 -9.47
C THR A 195 13.31 15.36 -8.91
N ARG A 196 14.31 15.65 -9.75
CA ARG A 196 15.62 16.15 -9.28
C ARG A 196 16.21 15.24 -8.18
N PHE A 197 16.24 13.93 -8.48
CA PHE A 197 16.71 12.87 -7.57
C PHE A 197 17.94 12.19 -8.16
N SER A 198 19.02 12.03 -7.39
CA SER A 198 20.21 11.37 -7.93
C SER A 198 20.95 10.50 -6.94
N GLY A 199 21.51 9.42 -7.48
CA GLY A 199 22.54 8.63 -6.83
C GLY A 199 23.91 9.28 -7.04
N THR A 200 24.95 8.47 -6.99
CA THR A 200 26.31 8.87 -7.37
C THR A 200 26.81 7.94 -8.48
N SER A 201 27.81 8.36 -9.24
CA SER A 201 28.42 7.51 -10.29
C SER A 201 29.02 6.20 -9.76
N GLY A 202 29.34 6.11 -8.47
CA GLY A 202 29.80 4.87 -7.82
C GLY A 202 28.72 4.11 -7.04
N SER A 203 27.51 4.66 -6.94
CA SER A 203 26.39 4.10 -6.19
C SER A 203 25.09 4.65 -6.76
N HIS A 204 24.59 3.99 -7.80
CA HIS A 204 23.32 4.34 -8.43
C HIS A 204 22.17 4.10 -7.46
N VAL A 205 21.09 4.88 -7.62
CA VAL A 205 19.79 4.57 -7.00
C VAL A 205 19.29 3.28 -7.62
N ASN A 206 18.84 2.34 -6.78
CA ASN A 206 18.25 1.10 -7.25
C ASN A 206 16.72 1.15 -7.09
N CYS A 207 16.00 1.31 -8.20
CA CYS A 207 14.53 1.23 -8.24
C CYS A 207 14.13 -0.11 -8.88
N THR A 208 13.76 -1.11 -8.07
CA THR A 208 13.69 -2.48 -8.58
C THR A 208 12.58 -3.38 -8.03
N TYR A 209 12.09 -4.29 -8.86
CA TYR A 209 11.08 -5.28 -8.49
C TYR A 209 9.78 -4.68 -7.89
N ASN A 210 9.44 -3.44 -8.24
CA ASN A 210 8.15 -2.86 -7.91
C ASN A 210 7.07 -3.41 -8.86
N TYR A 211 5.88 -3.65 -8.33
CA TYR A 211 4.68 -3.96 -9.10
C TYR A 211 3.73 -2.79 -9.00
N ILE A 212 3.35 -2.24 -10.14
CA ILE A 212 2.40 -1.13 -10.24
C ILE A 212 1.27 -1.60 -11.16
N GLN A 213 0.05 -1.52 -10.65
CA GLN A 213 -1.15 -1.74 -11.44
C GLN A 213 -2.10 -0.57 -11.26
N GLY A 214 -2.66 -0.12 -12.38
CA GLY A 214 -3.45 1.09 -12.38
C GLY A 214 -2.59 2.34 -12.28
N GLN A 215 -3.25 3.47 -12.52
CA GLN A 215 -2.73 4.84 -12.66
C GLN A 215 -3.83 5.57 -13.46
N TYR A 216 -5.05 5.60 -12.95
CA TYR A 216 -6.22 5.98 -13.75
C TYR A 216 -6.53 7.45 -13.60
N ALA A 217 -7.00 8.06 -14.69
CA ALA A 217 -7.79 9.27 -14.56
C ALA A 217 -9.02 8.98 -13.66
N PRO A 218 -9.59 9.98 -12.97
CA PRO A 218 -10.80 9.81 -12.15
C PRO A 218 -11.95 9.13 -12.89
N ASP A 219 -12.06 9.42 -14.19
CA ASP A 219 -12.93 8.73 -15.13
C ASP A 219 -12.10 8.19 -16.33
N PRO A 220 -11.60 6.94 -16.25
CA PRO A 220 -10.68 6.39 -17.25
C PRO A 220 -11.30 6.18 -18.64
N ILE A 221 -12.63 6.21 -18.77
CA ILE A 221 -13.30 6.00 -20.06
C ILE A 221 -13.63 7.31 -20.79
N HIS A 222 -13.52 8.46 -20.13
CA HIS A 222 -13.81 9.77 -20.73
C HIS A 222 -12.67 10.78 -20.62
N GLN A 223 -11.68 10.56 -19.75
CA GLN A 223 -10.60 11.52 -19.50
C GLN A 223 -9.26 11.04 -20.07
N GLY A 224 -8.61 11.91 -20.85
CA GLY A 224 -7.34 11.62 -21.53
C GLY A 224 -6.08 11.97 -20.73
N ASN A 225 -6.20 12.44 -19.47
CA ASN A 225 -5.06 12.89 -18.68
C ASN A 225 -4.81 11.95 -17.49
N ALA A 226 -3.60 11.41 -17.41
CA ALA A 226 -3.07 10.63 -16.28
C ALA A 226 -1.53 10.79 -16.25
N GLY A 227 -0.84 10.36 -15.18
CA GLY A 227 0.62 10.51 -15.09
C GLY A 227 1.40 9.34 -15.66
N VAL A 228 2.40 8.83 -14.95
CA VAL A 228 3.30 7.75 -15.40
C VAL A 228 3.54 6.72 -14.29
N GLY A 229 3.71 5.44 -14.61
CA GLY A 229 4.06 4.43 -13.61
C GLY A 229 5.35 4.76 -12.84
N ILE A 230 6.49 4.87 -13.53
CA ILE A 230 7.76 5.35 -12.94
C ILE A 230 8.36 6.42 -13.83
N LEU A 231 8.67 7.59 -13.28
CA LEU A 231 9.15 8.76 -14.02
C LEU A 231 10.41 9.37 -13.40
N THR A 232 11.42 9.64 -14.23
CA THR A 232 12.43 10.67 -13.92
C THR A 232 12.00 12.00 -14.53
N ASP A 233 11.94 13.02 -13.67
CA ASP A 233 11.36 14.32 -13.92
C ASP A 233 12.29 15.45 -13.45
N GLY A 234 12.00 16.67 -13.87
CA GLY A 234 12.80 17.84 -13.59
C GLY A 234 12.03 19.14 -13.75
N ALA A 235 12.76 20.25 -13.78
CA ALA A 235 12.23 21.56 -14.09
C ALA A 235 13.01 22.20 -15.25
N GLY A 236 12.35 23.11 -15.97
CA GLY A 236 13.01 23.85 -17.04
C GLY A 236 14.19 24.67 -16.49
N GLY A 237 15.38 24.42 -17.04
CA GLY A 237 16.61 25.12 -16.66
C GLY A 237 17.46 24.42 -15.60
N ASP A 238 17.15 23.17 -15.25
CA ASP A 238 17.98 22.36 -14.34
C ASP A 238 19.43 22.23 -14.84
N SER A 239 20.38 22.21 -13.90
CA SER A 239 21.78 21.90 -14.19
C SER A 239 22.08 20.41 -14.03
N PHE A 240 23.22 19.93 -14.52
CA PHE A 240 23.67 18.53 -14.32
C PHE A 240 23.68 18.10 -12.84
N SER A 241 23.90 19.01 -11.89
CA SER A 241 23.87 18.65 -10.47
C SER A 241 22.46 18.57 -9.89
N ASP A 242 21.49 19.22 -10.53
CA ASP A 242 20.12 19.31 -10.05
C ASP A 242 19.24 18.23 -10.68
N SER A 243 19.54 17.81 -11.91
CA SER A 243 18.71 16.83 -12.63
C SER A 243 18.79 15.41 -12.07
N CYS A 244 17.82 14.59 -12.49
CA CYS A 244 17.85 13.16 -12.19
C CYS A 244 19.08 12.49 -12.79
N ALA A 245 19.82 11.73 -11.97
CA ALA A 245 21.01 11.05 -12.45
C ALA A 245 21.37 9.80 -11.66
N TYR A 246 22.03 8.87 -12.34
CA TYR A 246 22.52 7.61 -11.75
C TYR A 246 21.37 6.83 -11.10
N ILE A 247 20.24 6.72 -11.80
CA ILE A 247 19.08 5.93 -11.38
C ILE A 247 18.95 4.71 -12.28
N ASP A 248 19.04 3.52 -11.68
CA ASP A 248 18.79 2.25 -12.34
C ASP A 248 17.37 1.78 -11.98
N ILE A 249 16.47 1.87 -12.96
CA ILE A 249 15.10 1.36 -12.87
C ILE A 249 15.09 -0.03 -13.51
N THR A 250 15.02 -1.07 -12.68
CA THR A 250 15.25 -2.46 -13.10
C THR A 250 14.19 -3.46 -12.68
N ASN A 251 13.86 -4.43 -13.53
CA ASN A 251 12.99 -5.57 -13.16
C ASN A 251 11.60 -5.19 -12.60
N ASN A 252 11.11 -3.97 -12.87
CA ASN A 252 9.79 -3.54 -12.44
C ASN A 252 8.71 -4.02 -13.42
N GLN A 253 7.49 -4.14 -12.92
CA GLN A 253 6.30 -4.48 -13.70
C GLN A 253 5.28 -3.35 -13.55
N VAL A 254 4.92 -2.70 -14.65
CA VAL A 254 3.84 -1.71 -14.71
C VAL A 254 2.75 -2.26 -15.62
N VAL A 255 1.54 -2.41 -15.07
CA VAL A 255 0.46 -3.20 -15.66
C VAL A 255 -0.83 -2.40 -15.72
N ASN A 256 -1.53 -2.43 -16.86
CA ASN A 256 -2.86 -1.81 -17.01
C ASN A 256 -2.93 -0.34 -16.49
N GLY A 257 -1.86 0.43 -16.70
CA GLY A 257 -1.82 1.85 -16.36
C GLY A 257 -2.46 2.73 -17.43
N SER A 258 -2.50 4.03 -17.16
CA SER A 258 -2.84 5.04 -18.17
C SER A 258 -1.57 5.68 -18.75
N ASN A 259 -1.70 6.60 -19.71
CA ASN A 259 -0.62 7.40 -20.30
C ASN A 259 0.70 6.65 -20.53
N CYS A 260 1.67 6.70 -19.61
CA CYS A 260 2.96 6.01 -19.77
C CYS A 260 3.24 4.98 -18.67
N ALA A 261 3.90 3.86 -19.00
CA ALA A 261 4.34 2.89 -17.99
C ALA A 261 5.66 3.32 -17.32
N PHE A 262 6.67 3.62 -18.14
CA PHE A 262 7.98 4.11 -17.69
C PHE A 262 8.39 5.35 -18.48
N GLY A 263 8.97 6.33 -17.80
CA GLY A 263 9.40 7.59 -18.38
C GLY A 263 10.79 8.02 -17.92
N ILE A 264 11.64 8.42 -18.86
CA ILE A 264 12.76 9.33 -18.59
C ILE A 264 12.48 10.62 -19.37
N ALA A 265 11.90 11.61 -18.69
CA ALA A 265 11.55 12.90 -19.27
C ALA A 265 12.65 13.95 -19.08
N GLU A 266 13.42 13.83 -17.99
CA GLU A 266 14.58 14.67 -17.68
C GLU A 266 15.70 13.84 -17.05
N GLY A 267 16.95 14.32 -17.20
CA GLY A 267 18.13 13.77 -16.54
C GLY A 267 19.12 13.02 -17.42
N HIS A 268 20.19 12.52 -16.80
CA HIS A 268 21.30 11.87 -17.48
C HIS A 268 21.86 10.67 -16.70
N ASP A 269 22.59 9.77 -17.38
CA ASP A 269 23.16 8.56 -16.75
C ASP A 269 22.10 7.68 -16.05
N ASN A 270 20.85 7.71 -16.52
CA ASN A 270 19.76 6.89 -16.00
C ASN A 270 19.54 5.67 -16.89
N GLY A 271 18.97 4.61 -16.33
CA GLY A 271 18.77 3.37 -17.06
C GLY A 271 17.45 2.68 -16.78
N LEU A 272 16.79 2.23 -17.86
CA LEU A 272 15.66 1.31 -17.83
C LEU A 272 16.15 -0.07 -18.27
N TYR A 273 16.13 -1.05 -17.37
CA TYR A 273 16.62 -2.39 -17.66
C TYR A 273 15.68 -3.52 -17.23
N TRP A 274 15.40 -4.48 -18.11
CA TRP A 274 14.59 -5.67 -17.78
C TRP A 274 13.21 -5.36 -17.19
N ASN A 275 12.66 -4.17 -17.46
CA ASN A 275 11.32 -3.81 -17.03
C ASN A 275 10.26 -4.41 -17.96
N ARG A 276 9.04 -4.54 -17.45
CA ARG A 276 7.89 -5.04 -18.19
C ARG A 276 6.75 -4.03 -18.13
N ALA A 277 6.31 -3.56 -19.29
CA ALA A 277 5.17 -2.65 -19.47
C ALA A 277 4.06 -3.38 -20.24
N ILE A 278 3.00 -3.83 -19.56
CA ILE A 278 1.97 -4.68 -20.17
C ILE A 278 0.60 -4.05 -19.95
N SER A 279 -0.06 -3.65 -21.03
CA SER A 279 -1.41 -3.08 -20.97
C SER A 279 -2.19 -3.43 -22.23
N SER A 280 -3.34 -4.06 -22.04
CA SER A 280 -4.37 -4.29 -23.05
C SER A 280 -5.12 -3.02 -23.45
N GLY A 281 -4.90 -1.92 -22.72
CA GLY A 281 -5.61 -0.66 -22.91
C GLY A 281 -7.09 -0.73 -22.50
N LYS A 282 -7.52 -1.79 -21.80
CA LYS A 282 -8.90 -1.99 -21.35
C LYS A 282 -9.06 -1.68 -19.88
N VAL A 283 -10.18 -1.03 -19.53
CA VAL A 283 -10.55 -0.82 -18.13
C VAL A 283 -10.89 -2.19 -17.52
N PRO A 284 -10.25 -2.58 -16.39
CA PRO A 284 -10.46 -3.87 -15.75
C PRO A 284 -11.93 -4.27 -15.60
N GLY A 285 -12.25 -5.51 -15.95
CA GLY A 285 -13.62 -6.04 -15.87
C GLY A 285 -14.59 -5.52 -16.93
N THR A 286 -14.13 -4.73 -17.90
CA THR A 286 -15.00 -4.15 -18.95
C THR A 286 -14.41 -4.29 -20.35
N THR A 287 -15.20 -3.96 -21.38
CA THR A 287 -14.73 -3.82 -22.77
C THR A 287 -14.23 -2.42 -23.11
N ASN A 288 -14.40 -1.46 -22.20
CA ASN A 288 -14.10 -0.05 -22.42
C ASN A 288 -12.59 0.18 -22.52
N THR A 289 -12.20 1.14 -23.34
CA THR A 289 -10.80 1.53 -23.51
C THR A 289 -10.41 2.60 -22.49
N ILE A 290 -9.19 2.52 -21.96
CA ILE A 290 -8.56 3.55 -21.14
C ILE A 290 -8.20 4.73 -22.06
N GLN A 291 -8.92 5.84 -21.95
CA GLN A 291 -8.76 6.99 -22.86
C GLN A 291 -7.41 7.67 -22.73
N ALA A 292 -6.83 7.64 -21.53
CA ALA A 292 -5.51 8.22 -21.28
C ALA A 292 -4.37 7.31 -21.75
N SER A 293 -4.59 6.04 -22.14
CA SER A 293 -3.50 5.13 -22.51
C SER A 293 -2.71 5.63 -23.72
N ASN A 294 -1.40 5.81 -23.55
CA ASN A 294 -0.53 6.37 -24.58
C ASN A 294 0.61 5.41 -24.96
N VAL A 295 1.66 5.27 -24.17
CA VAL A 295 2.90 4.55 -24.54
C VAL A 295 3.43 3.66 -23.42
N GLY A 296 4.04 2.53 -23.74
CA GLY A 296 4.71 1.69 -22.74
C GLY A 296 5.91 2.38 -22.12
N ILE A 297 6.99 2.51 -22.88
CA ILE A 297 8.25 3.10 -22.43
C ILE A 297 8.57 4.36 -23.23
N TYR A 298 8.72 5.47 -22.51
CA TYR A 298 9.02 6.79 -23.03
C TYR A 298 10.40 7.27 -22.57
N ILE A 299 11.27 7.64 -23.50
CA ILE A 299 12.51 8.37 -23.20
C ILE A 299 12.69 9.50 -24.22
N SER A 300 12.49 10.73 -23.79
CA SER A 300 12.69 11.93 -24.59
C SER A 300 12.70 13.16 -23.67
N PRO A 301 13.47 14.22 -24.01
CA PRO A 301 13.42 15.47 -23.23
C PRO A 301 12.04 16.13 -23.31
N GLN A 302 11.55 16.64 -22.19
CA GLN A 302 10.21 17.23 -22.07
C GLN A 302 10.00 18.46 -22.97
N SER A 303 11.07 19.23 -23.24
CA SER A 303 11.03 20.45 -24.08
C SER A 303 11.04 20.19 -25.59
N GLY A 304 11.20 18.93 -26.04
CA GLY A 304 11.35 18.59 -27.46
C GLY A 304 12.62 19.17 -28.11
N GLN A 305 13.52 19.78 -27.33
CA GLN A 305 14.79 20.33 -27.78
C GLN A 305 15.95 19.65 -27.03
N PRO A 306 17.12 19.46 -27.66
CA PRO A 306 18.35 19.05 -26.97
C PRO A 306 18.72 20.12 -25.96
N GLN A 307 18.42 19.91 -24.69
CA GLN A 307 18.97 20.73 -23.63
C GLN A 307 19.73 19.83 -22.67
N PRO A 308 21.05 20.02 -22.52
CA PRO A 308 21.73 19.51 -21.36
C PRO A 308 21.01 20.02 -20.10
N PRO A 309 20.83 19.18 -19.07
CA PRO A 309 21.43 17.85 -18.92
C PRO A 309 20.47 16.68 -19.26
N PHE A 310 20.15 16.49 -20.55
CA PHE A 310 19.55 15.25 -21.04
C PHE A 310 20.56 14.43 -21.87
N GLY A 311 21.02 13.28 -21.37
CA GLY A 311 21.98 12.46 -22.11
C GLY A 311 22.50 11.23 -21.39
N ASN A 312 23.21 10.36 -22.10
CA ASN A 312 23.73 9.09 -21.59
C ASN A 312 22.68 8.19 -20.89
N ASN A 313 21.41 8.32 -21.29
CA ASN A 313 20.34 7.48 -20.78
C ASN A 313 20.30 6.16 -21.57
N THR A 314 19.94 5.07 -20.90
CA THR A 314 19.95 3.74 -21.50
C THR A 314 18.59 3.06 -21.36
N ALA A 315 18.14 2.40 -22.43
CA ALA A 315 17.02 1.46 -22.41
C ALA A 315 17.51 0.11 -22.91
N GLN A 316 17.52 -0.91 -22.06
CA GLN A 316 18.03 -2.21 -22.47
C GLN A 316 17.23 -3.40 -21.91
N ASN A 317 17.01 -4.41 -22.76
CA ASN A 317 16.32 -5.66 -22.40
C ASN A 317 14.91 -5.48 -21.81
N ASN A 318 14.23 -4.35 -22.09
CA ASN A 318 12.88 -4.13 -21.61
C ASN A 318 11.87 -4.87 -22.50
N THR A 319 10.77 -5.32 -21.89
CA THR A 319 9.63 -5.89 -22.60
C THR A 319 8.45 -4.95 -22.51
N SER A 320 7.81 -4.63 -23.64
CA SER A 320 6.57 -3.86 -23.64
C SER A 320 5.56 -4.40 -24.65
N SER A 321 4.29 -4.43 -24.24
CA SER A 321 3.13 -4.51 -25.13
C SER A 321 2.06 -3.63 -24.52
N TRP A 322 1.86 -2.45 -25.13
CA TRP A 322 1.08 -1.37 -24.53
C TRP A 322 0.11 -0.80 -25.53
N ILE A 323 -1.16 -1.16 -25.39
CA ILE A 323 -2.21 -0.75 -26.32
C ILE A 323 -2.72 0.64 -25.94
N ASN A 324 -2.56 1.59 -26.87
CA ASN A 324 -3.00 2.97 -26.70
C ASN A 324 -4.52 3.12 -26.84
N ALA A 325 -5.04 4.32 -26.56
CA ALA A 325 -6.46 4.62 -26.65
C ALA A 325 -7.07 4.39 -28.06
N GLY A 326 -6.24 4.45 -29.11
CA GLY A 326 -6.63 4.14 -30.49
C GLY A 326 -6.68 2.64 -30.81
N GLY A 327 -6.28 1.77 -29.87
CA GLY A 327 -6.23 0.31 -30.06
C GLY A 327 -4.97 -0.20 -30.74
N ALA A 328 -3.98 0.67 -30.98
CA ALA A 328 -2.69 0.27 -31.56
C ALA A 328 -1.66 -0.01 -30.46
N ASP A 329 -0.74 -0.94 -30.72
CA ASP A 329 0.44 -1.10 -29.88
C ASP A 329 1.35 0.13 -30.00
N ASN A 330 1.67 0.73 -28.87
CA ASN A 330 2.54 1.88 -28.74
C ASN A 330 3.56 1.60 -27.63
N SER A 331 4.35 0.55 -27.81
CA SER A 331 5.21 0.05 -26.75
C SER A 331 6.44 0.91 -26.43
N PHE A 332 7.00 1.61 -27.42
CA PHE A 332 8.27 2.30 -27.26
C PHE A 332 8.28 3.65 -27.99
N PHE A 333 8.57 4.71 -27.24
CA PHE A 333 8.95 6.01 -27.76
C PHE A 333 10.35 6.36 -27.22
N LEU A 334 11.38 5.95 -27.95
CA LEU A 334 12.77 6.13 -27.56
C LEU A 334 13.45 7.10 -28.53
N ASN A 335 13.82 8.29 -28.04
CA ASN A 335 14.52 9.27 -28.86
C ASN A 335 16.00 8.87 -29.04
N THR A 336 16.28 8.11 -30.11
CA THR A 336 17.58 7.47 -30.36
C THR A 336 18.76 8.44 -30.53
N GLY A 337 18.51 9.75 -30.69
CA GLY A 337 19.55 10.76 -30.66
C GLY A 337 20.19 10.97 -29.27
N TYR A 338 19.53 10.52 -28.20
CA TYR A 338 19.94 10.77 -26.81
C TYR A 338 19.97 9.51 -25.94
N VAL A 339 19.58 8.36 -26.52
CA VAL A 339 19.32 7.13 -25.77
C VAL A 339 20.08 5.98 -26.37
N ASN A 340 20.87 5.32 -25.53
CA ASN A 340 21.48 4.03 -25.84
C ASN A 340 20.41 2.94 -25.72
N SER A 341 19.88 2.43 -26.84
CA SER A 341 18.78 1.46 -26.86
C SER A 341 19.20 0.10 -27.42
N PHE A 342 19.02 -0.98 -26.65
CA PHE A 342 19.43 -2.33 -27.05
C PHE A 342 18.44 -3.41 -26.60
N ASN A 343 18.13 -4.38 -27.47
CA ASN A 343 17.36 -5.59 -27.13
C ASN A 343 16.01 -5.33 -26.43
N ASN A 344 15.38 -4.19 -26.70
CA ASN A 344 14.02 -3.93 -26.25
C ASN A 344 13.04 -4.62 -27.21
N GLY A 345 11.99 -5.25 -26.69
CA GLY A 345 11.06 -6.04 -27.51
C GLY A 345 9.68 -6.17 -26.91
N GLY A 346 8.77 -6.82 -27.64
CA GLY A 346 7.42 -7.13 -27.17
C GLY A 346 7.23 -8.57 -26.74
N ILE A 347 5.99 -8.93 -26.37
CA ILE A 347 5.61 -10.29 -25.96
C ILE A 347 5.23 -11.20 -27.14
N GLY A 348 5.29 -10.70 -28.38
CA GLY A 348 4.95 -11.45 -29.61
C GLY A 348 3.50 -11.27 -30.08
N HIS A 349 2.65 -10.63 -29.29
CA HIS A 349 1.26 -10.28 -29.60
C HIS A 349 0.84 -9.00 -28.85
N ASN A 350 -0.33 -8.45 -29.19
CA ASN A 350 -0.93 -7.35 -28.44
C ASN A 350 -1.41 -7.85 -27.08
N ALA A 351 -1.00 -7.18 -25.99
CA ALA A 351 -1.36 -7.55 -24.63
C ALA A 351 -2.88 -7.74 -24.45
N THR A 352 -3.21 -8.78 -23.70
CA THR A 352 -4.57 -9.13 -23.29
C THR A 352 -4.74 -8.95 -21.78
N VAL A 353 -5.98 -8.96 -21.30
CA VAL A 353 -6.28 -8.95 -19.86
C VAL A 353 -5.69 -10.18 -19.15
N ALA A 354 -5.51 -11.30 -19.85
CA ALA A 354 -4.84 -12.48 -19.30
C ALA A 354 -3.33 -12.26 -19.14
N ASP A 355 -2.68 -11.55 -20.07
CA ASP A 355 -1.27 -11.18 -19.95
C ASP A 355 -1.05 -10.27 -18.74
N GLU A 356 -1.92 -9.28 -18.53
CA GLU A 356 -1.91 -8.41 -17.35
C GLU A 356 -2.01 -9.20 -16.04
N ALA A 357 -2.97 -10.13 -15.94
CA ALA A 357 -3.12 -10.97 -14.76
C ALA A 357 -1.87 -11.86 -14.51
N ASN A 358 -1.26 -12.37 -15.58
CA ASN A 358 -0.05 -13.19 -15.50
C ASN A 358 1.18 -12.41 -14.98
N GLU A 359 1.26 -11.10 -15.24
CA GLU A 359 2.33 -10.27 -14.68
C GLU A 359 2.27 -10.25 -13.16
N TYR A 360 1.07 -10.12 -12.57
CA TYR A 360 0.89 -10.14 -11.12
C TYR A 360 1.28 -11.48 -10.51
N VAL A 361 0.82 -12.59 -11.11
CA VAL A 361 1.18 -13.95 -10.67
C VAL A 361 2.69 -14.16 -10.70
N THR A 362 3.35 -13.71 -11.77
CA THR A 362 4.80 -13.79 -11.91
C THR A 362 5.53 -12.97 -10.84
N TRP A 363 5.04 -11.77 -10.55
CA TRP A 363 5.60 -10.92 -9.50
C TRP A 363 5.45 -11.56 -8.12
N GLN A 364 4.26 -12.08 -7.80
CA GLN A 364 4.00 -12.81 -6.55
C GLN A 364 4.88 -14.07 -6.40
N GLN A 365 5.22 -14.74 -7.50
CA GLN A 365 6.16 -15.86 -7.45
C GLN A 365 7.58 -15.38 -7.12
N ARG A 366 8.01 -14.23 -7.66
CA ARG A 366 9.32 -13.63 -7.36
C ARG A 366 9.42 -13.23 -5.89
N THR A 367 8.38 -12.62 -5.31
CA THR A 367 8.38 -12.27 -3.89
C THR A 367 8.52 -13.52 -3.01
N LYS A 368 7.74 -14.58 -3.30
CA LYS A 368 7.84 -15.88 -2.60
C LYS A 368 9.22 -16.50 -2.72
N ASN A 369 9.77 -16.60 -3.94
CA ASN A 369 11.08 -17.20 -4.19
C ASN A 369 12.22 -16.42 -3.52
N SER A 370 12.04 -15.11 -3.35
CA SER A 370 13.02 -14.21 -2.71
C SER A 370 12.78 -14.06 -1.21
N ASN A 371 11.81 -14.78 -0.63
CA ASN A 371 11.39 -14.66 0.77
C ASN A 371 11.06 -13.21 1.20
N ILE A 372 10.46 -12.44 0.29
CA ILE A 372 10.04 -11.07 0.53
C ILE A 372 8.60 -11.05 1.02
N ARG A 373 8.39 -10.45 2.18
CA ARG A 373 7.07 -10.18 2.75
C ARG A 373 6.64 -8.76 2.39
N ILE A 374 5.51 -8.64 1.70
CA ILE A 374 4.93 -7.37 1.24
C ILE A 374 3.88 -6.89 2.24
N GLY A 375 3.89 -5.59 2.57
CA GLY A 375 2.94 -4.94 3.46
C GLY A 375 3.18 -5.20 4.96
N SER A 376 2.29 -4.70 5.81
CA SER A 376 2.32 -4.89 7.28
C SER A 376 1.93 -6.30 7.71
N SER A 377 2.42 -6.75 8.86
CA SER A 377 2.00 -7.98 9.56
C SER A 377 0.59 -7.89 10.09
N PHE A 378 0.10 -6.68 10.32
CA PHE A 378 -1.33 -6.45 10.50
C PHE A 378 -2.09 -6.74 9.21
N LEU A 379 -3.25 -7.38 9.37
CA LEU A 379 -4.21 -7.51 8.29
C LEU A 379 -4.88 -6.16 8.04
N PRO A 380 -4.91 -5.68 6.79
CA PRO A 380 -5.71 -4.52 6.40
C PRO A 380 -7.19 -4.71 6.71
N ASP A 381 -7.91 -3.61 6.95
CA ASP A 381 -9.37 -3.56 6.83
C ASP A 381 -9.78 -4.08 5.45
N GLY A 382 -10.88 -4.84 5.38
CA GLY A 382 -11.37 -5.35 4.11
C GLY A 382 -12.27 -6.56 4.25
N LEU A 383 -12.71 -7.09 3.11
CA LEU A 383 -13.53 -8.30 3.07
C LEU A 383 -12.65 -9.54 2.91
N TYR A 384 -12.81 -10.51 3.81
CA TYR A 384 -11.99 -11.71 3.87
C TYR A 384 -12.82 -12.98 3.80
N LYS A 385 -12.25 -13.96 3.10
CA LYS A 385 -12.48 -15.37 3.35
C LYS A 385 -11.53 -15.80 4.47
N ILE A 386 -12.07 -16.42 5.52
CA ILE A 386 -11.30 -16.93 6.67
C ILE A 386 -11.44 -18.46 6.68
N THR A 387 -10.34 -19.20 6.49
CA THR A 387 -10.35 -20.67 6.42
C THR A 387 -9.47 -21.33 7.44
N ALA A 388 -9.94 -22.45 8.00
CA ALA A 388 -9.18 -23.31 8.89
C ALA A 388 -8.01 -24.00 8.16
N LYS A 389 -6.84 -24.03 8.78
CA LYS A 389 -5.65 -24.77 8.31
C LYS A 389 -5.88 -26.28 8.30
N THR A 390 -6.70 -26.78 9.24
CA THR A 390 -6.89 -28.21 9.45
C THR A 390 -7.67 -28.87 8.32
N SER A 391 -8.81 -28.30 7.91
CA SER A 391 -9.67 -28.84 6.85
C SER A 391 -9.70 -28.04 5.56
N GLY A 392 -9.32 -26.75 5.59
CA GLY A 392 -9.53 -25.82 4.48
C GLY A 392 -10.94 -25.21 4.44
N ASP A 393 -11.83 -25.62 5.34
CA ASP A 393 -13.19 -25.08 5.45
C ASP A 393 -13.20 -23.64 5.94
N ALA A 394 -14.27 -22.93 5.60
CA ALA A 394 -14.46 -21.53 5.95
C ALA A 394 -15.15 -21.38 7.32
N LEU A 395 -14.84 -20.26 7.99
CA LEU A 395 -15.66 -19.73 9.06
C LEU A 395 -17.03 -19.36 8.49
N ASP A 396 -18.08 -20.01 8.96
CA ASP A 396 -19.40 -20.02 8.31
C ASP A 396 -20.52 -19.71 9.30
N CYS A 397 -21.45 -18.84 8.89
CA CYS A 397 -22.70 -18.64 9.62
C CYS A 397 -23.67 -19.77 9.31
N TYR A 398 -24.04 -20.54 10.34
CA TYR A 398 -24.85 -21.76 10.21
C TYR A 398 -26.13 -21.55 9.41
N ALA A 399 -26.36 -22.44 8.43
CA ALA A 399 -27.55 -22.45 7.60
C ALA A 399 -27.87 -21.09 6.94
N TYR A 400 -26.83 -20.36 6.52
CA TYR A 400 -26.94 -19.02 5.93
C TYR A 400 -27.58 -17.98 6.87
N GLY A 401 -27.58 -18.24 8.17
CA GLY A 401 -28.18 -17.35 9.17
C GLY A 401 -27.47 -16.00 9.22
N SER A 402 -28.26 -14.94 9.37
CA SER A 402 -27.77 -13.55 9.47
C SER A 402 -28.23 -12.84 10.74
N GLY A 403 -29.05 -13.48 11.58
CA GLY A 403 -29.65 -12.88 12.79
C GLY A 403 -28.83 -13.08 14.06
N ASN A 404 -29.18 -12.35 15.12
CA ASN A 404 -28.59 -12.56 16.45
C ASN A 404 -28.77 -14.01 16.90
N ASN A 405 -27.76 -14.52 17.60
CA ASN A 405 -27.66 -15.90 18.08
C ASN A 405 -27.47 -16.95 16.96
N THR A 406 -27.21 -16.54 15.72
CA THR A 406 -26.80 -17.48 14.66
C THR A 406 -25.46 -18.09 15.08
N PRO A 407 -25.34 -19.41 15.26
CA PRO A 407 -24.09 -20.00 15.69
C PRO A 407 -23.11 -20.18 14.53
N ILE A 408 -21.82 -20.15 14.83
CA ILE A 408 -20.75 -20.24 13.84
C ILE A 408 -20.23 -21.68 13.73
N GLN A 409 -19.85 -22.07 12.52
CA GLN A 409 -19.34 -23.41 12.22
C GLN A 409 -18.17 -23.38 11.20
N LEU A 410 -17.56 -24.54 10.99
CA LEU A 410 -16.75 -24.84 9.81
C LEU A 410 -17.64 -25.40 8.70
N TRP A 411 -17.48 -24.91 7.48
CA TRP A 411 -18.19 -25.46 6.32
C TRP A 411 -17.37 -25.28 5.02
N PRO A 412 -17.48 -26.20 4.04
CA PRO A 412 -16.83 -26.05 2.75
C PRO A 412 -17.12 -24.70 2.12
N TYR A 413 -16.07 -24.03 1.65
CA TYR A 413 -16.20 -22.70 1.07
C TYR A 413 -16.93 -22.75 -0.27
N SER A 414 -18.08 -22.09 -0.37
CA SER A 414 -18.89 -21.96 -1.58
C SER A 414 -18.82 -20.55 -2.19
N GLY A 415 -18.26 -19.57 -1.49
CA GLY A 415 -18.27 -18.16 -1.89
C GLY A 415 -19.57 -17.41 -1.58
N SER A 416 -20.49 -18.02 -0.83
CA SER A 416 -21.72 -17.40 -0.34
C SER A 416 -21.44 -16.31 0.71
N ASN A 417 -22.36 -15.36 0.88
CA ASN A 417 -22.17 -14.19 1.76
C ASN A 417 -21.98 -14.56 3.24
N ASN A 418 -22.56 -15.66 3.70
CA ASN A 418 -22.42 -16.18 5.07
C ASN A 418 -21.01 -16.72 5.39
N GLN A 419 -20.09 -16.69 4.43
CA GLN A 419 -18.68 -17.09 4.58
C GLN A 419 -17.70 -15.94 4.30
N LYS A 420 -18.23 -14.72 4.13
CA LYS A 420 -17.46 -13.50 3.87
C LYS A 420 -17.51 -12.61 5.10
N TRP A 421 -16.32 -12.20 5.56
CA TRP A 421 -16.14 -11.48 6.81
C TRP A 421 -15.44 -10.16 6.57
N TRP A 422 -16.11 -9.06 6.87
CA TRP A 422 -15.51 -7.74 6.96
C TRP A 422 -14.65 -7.65 8.21
N LEU A 423 -13.35 -7.55 8.01
CA LEU A 423 -12.36 -7.30 9.04
C LEU A 423 -12.14 -5.80 9.17
N HIS A 424 -12.20 -5.28 10.39
CA HIS A 424 -11.92 -3.87 10.67
C HIS A 424 -11.07 -3.76 11.93
N ASN A 425 -9.87 -3.24 11.79
CA ASN A 425 -8.96 -2.95 12.90
C ASN A 425 -9.52 -1.77 13.70
N LEU A 426 -9.71 -1.99 14.99
CA LEU A 426 -10.32 -1.02 15.90
C LEU A 426 -9.33 0.02 16.42
N GLY A 427 -8.05 -0.11 16.08
CA GLY A 427 -7.03 0.83 16.52
C GLY A 427 -6.70 0.70 18.01
N ASN A 428 -6.84 -0.49 18.58
CA ASN A 428 -6.48 -0.77 19.97
C ASN A 428 -5.78 -2.14 20.10
N GLY A 429 -5.24 -2.65 18.99
CA GLY A 429 -4.66 -4.01 18.91
C GLY A 429 -5.69 -5.12 18.64
N TYR A 430 -6.98 -4.78 18.55
CA TYR A 430 -8.05 -5.72 18.23
C TYR A 430 -8.77 -5.38 16.92
N TYR A 431 -9.50 -6.36 16.41
CA TYR A 431 -10.33 -6.28 15.24
C TYR A 431 -11.79 -6.57 15.58
N SER A 432 -12.71 -5.92 14.88
CA SER A 432 -14.06 -6.47 14.69
C SER A 432 -14.05 -7.38 13.46
N ILE A 433 -14.72 -8.54 13.57
CA ILE A 433 -14.92 -9.49 12.48
C ILE A 433 -16.43 -9.55 12.25
N ARG A 434 -16.92 -9.00 11.14
CA ARG A 434 -18.36 -8.79 10.89
C ARG A 434 -18.79 -9.47 9.59
N THR A 435 -20.03 -9.91 9.47
CA THR A 435 -20.50 -10.54 8.23
C THR A 435 -20.58 -9.52 7.09
N TYR A 436 -20.38 -9.97 5.85
CA TYR A 436 -20.80 -9.21 4.68
C TYR A 436 -22.32 -9.29 4.53
N ASP A 437 -22.99 -8.14 4.49
CA ASP A 437 -24.43 -8.07 4.27
C ASP A 437 -24.74 -6.92 3.31
N PRO A 438 -25.01 -7.19 2.02
CA PRO A 438 -25.28 -6.15 1.03
C PRO A 438 -26.58 -5.37 1.27
N SER A 439 -27.42 -5.79 2.23
CA SER A 439 -28.62 -5.05 2.61
C SER A 439 -28.37 -3.98 3.68
N MET A 440 -27.18 -3.98 4.30
CA MET A 440 -26.81 -3.06 5.38
C MET A 440 -25.91 -1.92 4.89
N PRO A 441 -25.91 -0.75 5.58
CA PRO A 441 -24.99 0.34 5.26
C PRO A 441 -23.53 -0.12 5.24
N GLY A 442 -22.81 0.23 4.17
CA GLY A 442 -21.42 -0.18 3.97
C GLY A 442 -21.23 -1.67 3.65
N ASN A 443 -22.32 -2.41 3.41
CA ASN A 443 -22.34 -3.86 3.22
C ASN A 443 -21.82 -4.68 4.41
N ILE A 444 -21.93 -4.13 5.63
CA ILE A 444 -21.42 -4.74 6.87
C ILE A 444 -22.60 -5.11 7.77
N GLY A 445 -22.69 -6.39 8.11
CA GLY A 445 -23.71 -6.96 8.98
C GLY A 445 -23.26 -7.10 10.44
N ARG A 446 -23.70 -8.20 11.06
CA ARG A 446 -23.50 -8.50 12.48
C ARG A 446 -22.07 -8.93 12.80
N SER A 447 -21.70 -8.85 14.07
CA SER A 447 -20.37 -9.20 14.55
C SER A 447 -20.28 -10.65 14.99
N LEU A 448 -19.11 -11.24 14.76
CA LEU A 448 -18.62 -12.38 15.51
C LEU A 448 -18.57 -12.03 16.99
N ASP A 449 -19.19 -12.84 17.84
CA ASP A 449 -19.50 -12.56 19.23
C ASP A 449 -19.24 -13.79 20.11
N ALA A 450 -18.49 -13.61 21.20
CA ALA A 450 -18.34 -14.61 22.25
C ALA A 450 -19.54 -14.52 23.21
N THR A 451 -20.38 -15.56 23.24
CA THR A 451 -21.66 -15.54 23.95
C THR A 451 -21.53 -15.15 25.42
N GLY A 452 -22.39 -14.22 25.86
CA GLY A 452 -22.41 -13.74 27.25
C GLY A 452 -21.17 -12.94 27.66
N CYS A 453 -20.35 -12.55 26.68
CA CYS A 453 -19.04 -11.96 26.88
C CYS A 453 -18.09 -12.78 27.79
N SER A 454 -18.24 -14.10 27.80
CA SER A 454 -17.34 -14.99 28.52
C SER A 454 -16.02 -15.18 27.75
N GLY A 455 -14.89 -15.13 28.46
CA GLY A 455 -13.57 -15.49 27.93
C GLY A 455 -13.15 -16.93 28.23
N ALA A 456 -14.04 -17.75 28.79
CA ALA A 456 -13.72 -19.09 29.27
C ALA A 456 -13.85 -20.18 28.21
N ASP A 457 -13.15 -21.30 28.44
CA ASP A 457 -13.19 -22.49 27.60
C ASP A 457 -14.64 -22.96 27.34
N GLY A 458 -14.92 -23.33 26.09
CA GLY A 458 -16.22 -23.80 25.65
C GLY A 458 -17.25 -22.71 25.40
N THR A 459 -16.91 -21.42 25.59
CA THR A 459 -17.80 -20.32 25.21
C THR A 459 -18.13 -20.41 23.72
N VAL A 460 -19.41 -20.50 23.38
CA VAL A 460 -19.87 -20.63 22.00
C VAL A 460 -19.68 -19.31 21.26
N ILE A 461 -19.35 -19.39 19.96
CA ILE A 461 -19.29 -18.23 19.07
C ILE A 461 -20.57 -18.12 18.25
N GLN A 462 -21.11 -16.90 18.18
CA GLN A 462 -22.36 -16.57 17.50
C GLN A 462 -22.23 -15.27 16.70
N LEU A 463 -23.29 -14.93 15.96
CA LEU A 463 -23.53 -13.58 15.48
C LEU A 463 -24.33 -12.78 16.50
N TYR A 464 -23.95 -11.52 16.67
CA TYR A 464 -24.75 -10.55 17.41
C TYR A 464 -24.60 -9.15 16.82
N ASP A 465 -25.58 -8.28 17.07
CA ASP A 465 -25.51 -6.88 16.66
C ASP A 465 -24.25 -6.23 17.25
N TYR A 466 -23.53 -5.49 16.40
CA TYR A 466 -22.27 -4.89 16.80
C TYR A 466 -22.51 -3.73 17.77
N SER A 467 -21.92 -3.84 18.96
CA SER A 467 -21.98 -2.84 20.03
C SER A 467 -20.59 -2.28 20.40
N GLY A 468 -19.52 -2.90 19.89
CA GLY A 468 -18.14 -2.58 20.27
C GLY A 468 -17.71 -3.16 21.62
N ALA A 469 -18.54 -4.00 22.26
CA ALA A 469 -18.18 -4.69 23.50
C ALA A 469 -16.96 -5.61 23.32
N GLY A 470 -16.22 -5.87 24.41
CA GLY A 470 -15.00 -6.70 24.37
C GLY A 470 -15.20 -8.09 23.77
N CYS A 471 -16.39 -8.67 23.93
CA CYS A 471 -16.71 -9.97 23.33
C CYS A 471 -16.91 -9.97 21.81
N GLN A 472 -16.79 -8.81 21.17
CA GLN A 472 -16.82 -8.60 19.72
C GLN A 472 -15.47 -8.09 19.19
N GLN A 473 -14.43 -8.11 20.03
CA GLN A 473 -13.08 -7.68 19.72
C GLN A 473 -12.11 -8.86 19.74
N TRP A 474 -11.33 -8.98 18.67
CA TRP A 474 -10.53 -10.16 18.37
C TRP A 474 -9.07 -9.77 18.09
N SER A 475 -8.12 -10.39 18.78
CA SER A 475 -6.71 -10.24 18.45
C SER A 475 -6.33 -11.27 17.40
N ILE A 476 -5.64 -10.85 16.34
CA ILE A 476 -5.19 -11.73 15.27
C ILE A 476 -3.66 -11.76 15.28
N THR A 477 -3.09 -12.92 15.59
CA THR A 477 -1.64 -13.10 15.74
C THR A 477 -1.14 -14.17 14.79
N GLN A 478 -0.15 -13.83 13.98
CA GLN A 478 0.48 -14.79 13.06
C GLN A 478 1.16 -15.92 13.85
N THR A 479 0.90 -17.17 13.47
CA THR A 479 1.41 -18.37 14.16
C THR A 479 2.50 -19.07 13.35
N SER A 480 2.19 -19.49 12.11
CA SER A 480 3.13 -20.17 11.22
C SER A 480 2.79 -19.89 9.74
N GLY A 481 3.80 -19.64 8.90
CA GLY A 481 3.56 -19.33 7.48
C GLY A 481 2.64 -18.12 7.32
N SER A 482 1.53 -18.25 6.58
CA SER A 482 0.49 -17.22 6.46
C SER A 482 -0.68 -17.37 7.44
N PHE A 483 -0.63 -18.35 8.34
CA PHE A 483 -1.73 -18.65 9.26
C PHE A 483 -1.65 -17.83 10.55
N CYS A 484 -2.79 -17.60 11.17
CA CYS A 484 -2.95 -16.82 12.39
C CYS A 484 -3.84 -17.51 13.43
N SER A 485 -3.68 -17.19 14.70
CA SER A 485 -4.69 -17.43 15.73
C SER A 485 -5.65 -16.24 15.83
N ILE A 486 -6.87 -16.48 16.29
CA ILE A 486 -7.89 -15.45 16.56
C ILE A 486 -8.28 -15.57 18.03
N ALA A 487 -7.82 -14.66 18.88
CA ALA A 487 -8.06 -14.67 20.33
C ALA A 487 -9.14 -13.67 20.74
N THR A 488 -9.96 -14.02 21.74
CA THR A 488 -10.93 -13.08 22.33
C THR A 488 -10.20 -11.96 23.10
N SER A 489 -10.74 -10.74 23.10
CA SER A 489 -10.22 -9.66 23.97
C SER A 489 -10.56 -9.86 25.45
N ASN A 490 -11.55 -10.72 25.77
CA ASN A 490 -11.93 -10.98 27.15
C ASN A 490 -11.02 -12.05 27.75
N ALA A 491 -10.20 -11.66 28.74
CA ALA A 491 -9.34 -12.58 29.45
C ALA A 491 -10.12 -13.48 30.43
N LYS A 492 -9.58 -14.67 30.70
CA LYS A 492 -9.96 -15.50 31.85
C LYS A 492 -9.48 -14.88 33.16
N SER A 493 -9.89 -15.47 34.28
CA SER A 493 -9.48 -15.04 35.62
C SER A 493 -7.96 -15.12 35.85
N ASP A 494 -7.25 -15.96 35.10
CA ASP A 494 -5.78 -16.11 35.13
C ASP A 494 -5.05 -15.13 34.19
N GLY A 495 -5.78 -14.28 33.47
CA GLY A 495 -5.25 -13.31 32.51
C GLY A 495 -4.93 -13.87 31.12
N SER A 496 -5.13 -15.18 30.89
CA SER A 496 -4.96 -15.76 29.56
C SER A 496 -6.18 -15.52 28.67
N HIS A 497 -5.97 -15.55 27.36
CA HIS A 497 -7.00 -15.32 26.35
C HIS A 497 -7.19 -16.58 25.50
N ASP A 498 -8.44 -17.05 25.43
CA ASP A 498 -8.79 -18.20 24.60
C ASP A 498 -8.97 -17.80 23.13
N VAL A 499 -8.90 -18.79 22.24
CA VAL A 499 -8.94 -18.60 20.79
C VAL A 499 -10.14 -19.28 20.14
N LEU A 500 -10.53 -18.81 18.95
CA LEU A 500 -11.47 -19.50 18.08
C LEU A 500 -10.93 -20.88 17.71
N ASP A 501 -11.70 -21.91 18.08
CA ASP A 501 -11.36 -23.29 17.81
C ASP A 501 -12.57 -24.11 17.37
N GLY A 502 -12.31 -25.19 16.65
CA GLY A 502 -13.32 -26.17 16.27
C GLY A 502 -13.60 -27.12 17.44
N ASN A 503 -14.85 -27.19 17.88
CA ASN A 503 -15.22 -28.01 19.03
C ASN A 503 -14.82 -29.49 18.82
N GLY A 504 -14.19 -30.08 19.84
CA GLY A 504 -13.80 -31.49 19.86
C GLY A 504 -12.51 -31.84 19.11
N CYS A 505 -11.66 -30.87 18.74
CA CYS A 505 -10.45 -31.12 17.93
C CYS A 505 -10.80 -31.80 16.58
N THR A 506 -11.88 -31.34 15.94
CA THR A 506 -12.23 -31.84 14.60
C THR A 506 -12.30 -30.67 13.62
N GLY A 507 -11.96 -30.95 12.36
CA GLY A 507 -12.16 -30.04 11.23
C GLY A 507 -13.28 -30.52 10.31
N ALA A 508 -14.24 -31.29 10.82
CA ALA A 508 -15.30 -31.85 9.99
C ALA A 508 -16.35 -30.78 9.64
N ASP A 509 -16.99 -30.92 8.48
CA ASP A 509 -18.13 -30.10 8.08
C ASP A 509 -19.18 -30.02 9.19
N GLY A 510 -19.59 -28.80 9.54
CA GLY A 510 -20.58 -28.53 10.57
C GLY A 510 -20.02 -28.43 11.99
N THR A 511 -18.70 -28.58 12.17
CA THR A 511 -18.06 -28.39 13.48
C THR A 511 -18.34 -27.00 14.01
N ARG A 512 -18.91 -26.90 15.21
CA ARG A 512 -19.20 -25.61 15.87
C ARG A 512 -17.92 -24.94 16.32
N ILE A 513 -17.90 -23.60 16.22
CA ILE A 513 -16.80 -22.78 16.73
C ILE A 513 -17.06 -22.38 18.17
N SER A 514 -16.06 -22.54 19.02
CA SER A 514 -16.04 -22.13 20.43
C SER A 514 -14.71 -21.53 20.82
N LEU A 515 -14.64 -20.88 21.97
CA LEU A 515 -13.39 -20.50 22.61
C LEU A 515 -12.71 -21.71 23.24
N TRP A 516 -11.41 -21.84 23.06
CA TRP A 516 -10.60 -22.83 23.75
C TRP A 516 -9.20 -22.31 24.03
N SER A 517 -8.61 -22.77 25.13
CA SER A 517 -7.24 -22.47 25.53
C SER A 517 -6.25 -22.84 24.45
N TRP A 518 -5.35 -21.91 24.11
CA TRP A 518 -4.28 -22.18 23.15
C TRP A 518 -3.26 -23.18 23.73
N GLY A 519 -3.35 -24.44 23.31
CA GLY A 519 -2.40 -25.50 23.69
C GLY A 519 -1.28 -25.73 22.67
N GLY A 520 -1.40 -25.18 21.46
CA GLY A 520 -0.58 -25.52 20.31
C GLY A 520 -0.86 -26.92 19.74
N GLY A 521 -0.18 -27.30 18.65
CA GLY A 521 -0.31 -28.62 18.02
C GLY A 521 -1.43 -28.74 16.98
N SER A 522 -1.69 -29.96 16.49
CA SER A 522 -2.57 -30.22 15.33
C SER A 522 -4.08 -30.07 15.61
N CYS A 523 -4.46 -29.99 16.88
CA CYS A 523 -5.86 -29.81 17.29
C CYS A 523 -6.33 -28.36 17.15
N GLN A 524 -5.40 -27.40 17.21
CA GLN A 524 -5.72 -26.00 17.30
C GLN A 524 -6.04 -25.45 15.91
N GLN A 525 -7.17 -24.76 15.77
CA GLN A 525 -7.40 -24.00 14.54
C GLN A 525 -6.41 -22.86 14.39
N GLU A 526 -5.64 -22.93 13.31
CA GLU A 526 -4.95 -21.79 12.72
C GLU A 526 -5.76 -21.34 11.49
N TRP A 527 -5.84 -20.05 11.27
CA TRP A 527 -6.74 -19.44 10.28
C TRP A 527 -5.94 -18.75 9.19
N ASN A 528 -6.28 -19.01 7.93
CA ASN A 528 -5.78 -18.28 6.78
C ASN A 528 -6.77 -17.20 6.37
N PHE A 529 -6.29 -15.97 6.24
CA PHE A 529 -7.07 -14.82 5.80
C PHE A 529 -6.75 -14.55 4.33
N THR A 530 -7.75 -14.64 3.47
CA THR A 530 -7.62 -14.31 2.04
C THR A 530 -8.56 -13.16 1.72
N LEU A 531 -8.03 -12.03 1.24
CA LEU A 531 -8.84 -10.92 0.74
C LEU A 531 -9.75 -11.41 -0.38
N VAL A 532 -11.02 -11.06 -0.30
CA VAL A 532 -11.99 -11.25 -1.38
C VAL A 532 -11.85 -10.03 -2.28
N GLN A 533 -11.10 -10.18 -3.37
CA GLN A 533 -10.96 -9.18 -4.44
C GLN A 533 -12.24 -9.10 -5.27
#